data_AF-A0A4Y1PYL6-F1
#
_entry.id   AF-A0A4Y1PYL6-F1
#
_cell.length_a   1.000
_cell.length_b   1.000
_cell.length_c   1.000
_cell.angle_alpha   90.00
_cell.angle_beta   90.00
_cell.angle_gamma   90.00
#
_symmetry.space_group_name_H-M   'P 1'
#
loop_
_entity.id
_entity.type
_entity.pdbx_description
1 polymer ?
#
loop_
_entity_poly.entity_id
_entity_poly.type
_entity_poly.pdbx_seq_one_letter_code
_entity_poly.pdbx_strand_id
1 'polypeptide(L)'
;RSKTVGPNGEVTSLTMELNLEGDFRKTKKKITWLSQPTDTHPMVDVTLLDYDYLITKKKLEEEDDVKDFVPPVTEFREDALADANVKTLNQGDII
;
A
#
# COMPACT_ATOMS: atom_id res chain seq x y z
N ARG A 1 -2.69 1.61 -26.04
CA ARG A 1 -2.30 1.05 -24.71
C ARG A 1 -1.25 -0.06 -24.87
N SER A 2 -0.14 -0.02 -24.13
CA SER A 2 0.98 -0.99 -24.22
C SER A 2 1.70 -1.17 -22.86
N LYS A 3 2.57 -2.18 -22.75
CA LYS A 3 3.44 -2.41 -21.59
C LYS A 3 4.88 -2.67 -22.03
N THR A 4 5.85 -2.25 -21.23
CA THR A 4 7.26 -2.60 -21.40
C THR A 4 7.63 -3.68 -20.39
N VAL A 5 8.40 -4.66 -20.85
CA VAL A 5 8.81 -5.82 -20.05
C VAL A 5 10.33 -5.85 -19.98
N GLY A 6 10.87 -6.04 -18.78
CA GLY A 6 12.29 -6.15 -18.52
C GLY A 6 12.87 -7.52 -18.87
N PRO A 7 14.19 -7.69 -18.70
CA PRO A 7 14.90 -8.91 -19.08
C PRO A 7 14.41 -10.17 -18.39
N ASN A 8 13.83 -10.08 -17.18
CA ASN A 8 13.36 -11.23 -16.41
C ASN A 8 11.84 -11.43 -16.53
N GLY A 9 11.17 -10.74 -17.44
CA GLY A 9 9.72 -10.84 -17.65
C GLY A 9 8.88 -9.92 -16.75
N GLU A 10 9.50 -9.10 -15.92
CA GLU A 10 8.84 -8.11 -15.06
C GLU A 10 8.29 -6.93 -15.88
N VAL A 11 7.11 -6.43 -15.51
CA VAL A 11 6.53 -5.24 -16.16
C VAL A 11 7.18 -3.99 -15.56
N THR A 12 7.85 -3.20 -16.39
CA THR A 12 8.58 -2.00 -15.94
C THR A 12 7.86 -0.70 -16.24
N SER A 13 6.96 -0.68 -17.23
CA SER A 13 6.11 0.48 -17.49
C SER A 13 4.82 0.11 -18.23
N LEU A 14 3.82 0.99 -18.11
CA LEU A 14 2.53 0.90 -18.79
C LEU A 14 2.25 2.22 -19.50
N THR A 15 1.85 2.14 -20.77
CA THR A 15 1.36 3.30 -21.53
C THR A 15 -0.14 3.17 -21.72
N MET A 16 -0.87 4.16 -21.23
CA MET A 16 -2.33 4.22 -21.27
C MET A 16 -2.81 5.52 -21.92
N GLU A 17 -4.06 5.53 -22.35
CA GLU A 17 -4.71 6.70 -22.96
C GLU A 17 -5.84 7.17 -22.05
N LEU A 18 -5.91 8.49 -21.86
CA LEU A 18 -6.96 9.15 -21.10
C LEU A 18 -8.25 9.16 -21.92
N ASN A 19 -9.34 8.65 -21.35
CA ASN A 19 -10.66 8.63 -21.99
C ASN A 19 -11.65 9.51 -21.21
N LEU A 20 -11.69 10.80 -21.54
CA LEU A 20 -12.56 11.77 -20.86
C LEU A 20 -14.05 11.63 -21.23
N GLU A 21 -14.34 11.07 -22.41
CA GLU A 21 -15.72 10.84 -22.88
C GLU A 21 -16.34 9.53 -22.33
N GLY A 22 -15.57 8.76 -21.57
CA GLY A 22 -15.99 7.48 -21.02
C GLY A 22 -17.01 7.58 -19.88
N ASP A 23 -17.92 6.62 -19.82
CA ASP A 23 -18.85 6.47 -18.68
C ASP A 23 -18.14 5.82 -17.48
N PHE A 24 -17.80 6.61 -16.47
CA PHE A 24 -17.09 6.15 -15.27
C PHE A 24 -17.84 5.04 -14.51
N ARG A 25 -19.17 4.95 -14.63
CA ARG A 25 -19.97 3.91 -13.95
C ARG A 25 -19.71 2.51 -14.50
N LYS A 26 -19.26 2.41 -15.74
CA LYS A 26 -18.88 1.15 -16.39
C LYS A 26 -17.46 0.71 -16.05
N THR A 27 -16.70 1.54 -15.33
CA THR A 27 -15.31 1.25 -14.93
C THR A 27 -15.30 0.24 -13.78
N LYS A 28 -14.95 -1.01 -14.08
CA LYS A 28 -14.95 -2.12 -13.10
C LYS A 28 -13.73 -2.11 -12.17
N LYS A 29 -12.59 -1.62 -12.64
CA LYS A 29 -11.33 -1.63 -11.89
C LYS A 29 -10.92 -0.19 -11.59
N LYS A 30 -10.63 0.09 -10.32
CA LYS A 30 -10.11 1.38 -9.84
C LYS A 30 -8.78 1.12 -9.17
N ILE A 31 -7.83 2.03 -9.39
CA ILE A 31 -6.50 1.97 -8.81
C ILE A 31 -6.18 3.34 -8.19
N THR A 32 -5.37 3.33 -7.15
CA THR A 32 -4.68 4.53 -6.66
C THR A 32 -3.36 4.70 -7.40
N TRP A 33 -2.88 5.93 -7.51
CA TRP A 33 -1.62 6.25 -8.18
C TRP A 33 -1.06 7.55 -7.60
N LEU A 34 0.26 7.74 -7.71
CA LEU A 34 0.95 8.99 -7.43
C LEU A 34 1.42 9.61 -8.73
N SER A 35 1.31 10.94 -8.86
CA SER A 35 1.87 11.64 -10.01
C SER A 35 3.39 11.59 -10.00
N GLN A 36 3.99 11.69 -11.18
CA GLN A 36 5.44 11.84 -11.30
C GLN A 36 5.93 13.01 -10.42
N PRO A 37 7.04 12.83 -9.69
CA PRO A 37 7.53 13.85 -8.77
C PRO A 37 7.96 15.10 -9.54
N THR A 38 7.80 16.25 -8.88
CA THR A 38 8.33 17.55 -9.35
C THR A 38 9.07 18.22 -8.20
N ASP A 39 9.85 19.28 -8.49
CA ASP A 39 10.56 20.02 -7.45
C ASP A 39 9.63 20.59 -6.38
N THR A 40 8.41 20.99 -6.78
CA THR A 40 7.39 21.55 -5.87
C THR A 40 6.56 20.47 -5.17
N HIS A 41 6.41 19.30 -5.78
CA HIS A 41 5.67 18.15 -5.26
C HIS A 41 6.53 16.89 -5.36
N PRO A 42 7.55 16.75 -4.50
CA PRO A 42 8.38 15.56 -4.47
C PRO A 42 7.62 14.38 -3.84
N MET A 43 7.93 13.16 -4.29
CA MET A 43 7.51 11.96 -3.56
C MET A 43 8.27 11.86 -2.23
N VAL A 44 7.65 11.19 -1.27
CA VAL A 44 8.20 11.01 0.08
C VAL A 44 8.42 9.53 0.32
N ASP A 45 9.65 9.15 0.68
CA ASP A 45 9.95 7.81 1.15
C ASP A 45 9.30 7.62 2.52
N VAL A 46 8.49 6.57 2.64
CA VAL A 46 7.79 6.21 3.88
C VAL A 46 7.95 4.72 4.14
N THR A 47 7.87 4.32 5.40
CA THR A 47 7.70 2.91 5.78
C THR A 47 6.27 2.72 6.24
N LEU A 48 5.53 1.86 5.53
CA LEU A 48 4.20 1.43 5.94
C LEU A 48 4.36 0.32 6.98
N LEU A 49 3.69 0.48 8.12
CA LEU A 49 3.62 -0.52 9.18
C LEU A 49 2.21 -1.11 9.14
N ASP A 50 2.12 -2.37 8.74
CA ASP A 50 0.88 -3.16 8.82
C ASP A 50 0.97 -4.12 10.01
N TYR A 51 -0.11 -4.21 10.76
CA TYR A 51 -0.17 -4.95 12.02
C TYR A 51 -1.27 -6.00 11.95
N ASP A 52 -0.89 -7.27 12.11
CA ASP A 52 -1.83 -8.38 12.22
C ASP A 52 -2.25 -8.61 13.69
N TYR A 53 -3.18 -9.54 13.89
CA TYR A 53 -3.63 -9.94 15.21
C TYR A 53 -2.47 -10.44 16.08
N LEU A 54 -2.48 -10.04 17.35
CA LEU A 54 -1.48 -10.47 18.32
C LEU A 54 -1.61 -11.95 18.70
N ILE A 55 -2.78 -12.55 18.52
CA ILE A 55 -3.05 -13.96 18.78
C ILE A 55 -3.88 -14.58 17.65
N THR A 56 -3.60 -15.84 17.37
CA THR A 56 -4.29 -16.62 16.33
C THR A 56 -5.62 -17.23 16.80
N LYS A 57 -5.85 -17.27 18.13
CA LYS A 57 -7.08 -17.79 18.73
C LYS A 57 -7.94 -16.63 19.23
N LYS A 58 -9.21 -16.59 18.82
CA LYS A 58 -10.16 -15.50 19.15
C LYS A 58 -10.36 -15.29 20.66
N LYS A 59 -10.31 -16.37 21.44
CA LYS A 59 -10.42 -16.35 22.90
C LYS A 59 -9.56 -17.48 23.44
N LEU A 60 -8.68 -17.15 24.37
CA LEU A 60 -7.92 -18.12 25.14
C LEU A 60 -8.80 -18.65 26.29
N GLU A 61 -8.70 -19.95 26.55
CA GLU A 61 -9.29 -20.61 27.71
C GLU A 61 -8.25 -20.71 28.83
N GLU A 62 -8.66 -21.14 30.02
CA GLU A 62 -7.81 -21.09 31.23
C GLU A 62 -6.55 -21.95 31.13
N GLU A 63 -6.60 -23.02 30.32
CA GLU A 63 -5.52 -23.98 30.14
C GLU A 63 -4.56 -23.62 28.99
N ASP A 64 -4.84 -22.56 28.23
CA ASP A 64 -4.00 -22.14 27.11
C ASP A 64 -2.78 -21.31 27.59
N ASP A 65 -1.60 -21.57 27.04
CA ASP A 65 -0.46 -20.65 27.14
C ASP A 65 -0.47 -19.69 25.94
N VAL A 66 -0.53 -18.38 26.19
CA VAL A 66 -0.56 -17.32 25.17
C VAL A 66 0.55 -17.52 24.12
N LYS A 67 1.73 -17.96 24.57
CA LYS A 67 2.94 -18.15 23.73
C LYS A 67 2.68 -19.07 22.55
N ASP A 68 1.79 -20.05 22.73
CA ASP A 68 1.47 -21.05 21.70
C ASP A 68 0.55 -20.48 20.61
N PHE A 69 -0.03 -19.31 20.85
CA PHE A 69 -0.99 -18.66 19.94
C PHE A 69 -0.48 -17.34 19.38
N VAL A 70 0.71 -16.86 19.76
CA VAL A 70 1.36 -15.70 19.14
C VAL A 70 1.84 -16.09 17.74
N PRO A 71 1.40 -15.41 16.67
CA PRO A 71 1.91 -15.71 15.33
C PRO A 71 3.38 -15.26 15.22
N PRO A 72 4.18 -15.92 14.37
CA PRO A 72 5.61 -15.64 14.26
C PRO A 72 5.94 -14.23 13.75
N VAL A 73 4.99 -13.61 13.04
CA VAL A 73 5.10 -12.26 12.50
C VAL A 73 3.77 -11.55 12.71
N THR A 74 3.80 -10.39 13.36
CA THR A 74 2.63 -9.51 13.60
C THR A 74 2.82 -8.11 13.04
N GLU A 75 4.05 -7.72 12.69
CA GLU A 75 4.38 -6.43 12.10
C GLU A 75 5.04 -6.66 10.74
N PHE A 76 4.49 -6.02 9.71
CA PHE A 76 4.99 -6.03 8.35
C PHE A 76 5.46 -4.62 8.01
N ARG A 77 6.71 -4.52 7.55
CA ARG A 77 7.32 -3.25 7.15
C ARG A 77 7.51 -3.25 5.66
N GLU A 78 6.91 -2.27 5.00
CA GLU A 78 7.03 -2.11 3.56
C GLU A 78 7.55 -0.73 3.23
N ASP A 79 8.64 -0.66 2.47
CA ASP A 79 9.15 0.59 1.92
C ASP A 79 8.21 1.05 0.79
N ALA A 80 7.75 2.30 0.88
CA ALA A 80 6.80 2.85 -0.06
C ALA A 80 7.08 4.32 -0.37
N LEU A 81 6.38 4.81 -1.39
CA LEU A 81 6.35 6.22 -1.75
C LEU A 81 4.98 6.80 -1.42
N ALA A 82 4.97 8.00 -0.87
CA ALA A 82 3.77 8.78 -0.55
C ALA A 82 3.78 10.14 -1.25
N ASP A 83 2.60 10.77 -1.32
CA ASP A 83 2.43 12.12 -1.83
C ASP A 83 3.11 13.16 -0.91
N ALA A 84 3.46 14.33 -1.45
CA ALA A 84 4.11 15.41 -0.70
C ALA A 84 3.30 15.88 0.51
N ASN A 85 1.98 15.71 0.51
CA ASN A 85 1.10 16.11 1.61
C ASN A 85 1.42 15.42 2.95
N VAL A 86 2.05 14.25 2.95
CA VAL A 86 2.37 13.54 4.20
C VAL A 86 3.43 14.27 5.04
N LYS A 87 4.23 15.14 4.42
CA LYS A 87 5.29 15.91 5.11
C LYS A 87 4.75 16.85 6.19
N THR A 88 3.48 17.23 6.10
CA THR A 88 2.86 18.19 7.02
C THR A 88 2.03 17.51 8.11
N LEU A 89 2.01 16.17 8.14
CA LEU A 89 1.28 15.43 9.17
C LEU A 89 2.01 15.51 10.51
N ASN A 90 1.22 15.61 11.56
CA ASN A 90 1.68 15.50 12.93
C ASN A 90 1.50 14.06 13.43
N GLN A 91 2.26 13.71 14.46
CA GLN A 91 2.08 12.42 15.12
C GLN A 91 0.66 12.29 15.67
N GLY A 92 -0.02 11.20 15.30
CA GLY A 92 -1.40 10.93 15.71
C GLY A 92 -2.47 11.38 14.71
N ASP A 93 -2.09 12.03 13.61
CA ASP A 93 -3.03 12.34 12.53
C ASP A 93 -3.56 11.04 11.88
N ILE A 94 -4.86 11.06 11.52
CA ILE A 94 -5.55 9.95 10.86
C ILE A 94 -5.86 10.37 9.42
N ILE A 95 -5.49 9.52 8.45
CA ILE A 95 -5.55 9.78 7.00
C ILE A 95 -6.57 8.84 6.35
#